data_AF-A0A3L6EDN8-F1
#
_entry.id   AF-A0A3L6EDN8-F1
#
_cell.length_a   1.000
_cell.length_b   1.000
_cell.length_c   1.000
_cell.angle_alpha   90.00
_cell.angle_beta   90.00
_cell.angle_gamma   90.00
#
_symmetry.space_group_name_H-M   'P 1'
#
loop_
_entity.id
_entity.type
_entity.pdbx_description
1 polymer ?
#
loop_
_entity_poly.entity_id
_entity_poly.type
_entity_poly.pdbx_seq_one_letter_code
_entity_poly.pdbx_strand_id
1 'polypeptide(L)' 'MESASIHAMYNSIMKCDIDIRKDLYGNVVLSGGSTMFPGISDRMSKEITALAPSSMKMWISKEEYDESGLGIIHMKCF' A
#
# COMPACT_ATOMS: atom_id res chain seq x y z
N MET A 1 23.72 -1.19 -1.98
CA MET A 1 22.73 -1.62 -0.99
C MET A 1 21.36 -1.25 -1.56
N GLU A 2 20.75 -2.15 -2.32
CA GLU A 2 19.41 -1.90 -2.87
C GLU A 2 18.41 -2.06 -1.73
N SER A 3 17.85 -0.95 -1.25
CA SER A 3 16.73 -1.03 -0.31
C SER A 3 15.54 -1.60 -1.07
N ALA A 4 15.08 -2.80 -0.72
CA ALA A 4 13.81 -3.30 -1.25
C ALA A 4 12.72 -2.23 -1.02
N SER A 5 11.92 -1.93 -2.04
CA SER A 5 11.02 -0.77 -2.08
C SER A 5 10.11 -0.64 -0.86
N ILE A 6 9.76 -1.77 -0.24
CA ILE A 6 8.94 -1.85 0.97
C ILE A 6 9.66 -1.30 2.22
N HIS A 7 10.98 -1.55 2.36
CA HIS A 7 11.75 -1.01 3.48
C HIS A 7 11.88 0.52 3.41
N ALA A 8 12.00 1.07 2.20
CA ALA A 8 12.03 2.52 2.00
C ALA A 8 10.68 3.17 2.40
N MET A 9 9.57 2.53 2.03
CA MET A 9 8.23 2.94 2.44
C MET A 9 8.06 2.90 3.96
N TYR A 10 8.41 1.78 4.59
CA TYR A 10 8.34 1.62 6.05
C TYR A 10 9.14 2.69 6.80
N ASN A 11 10.39 2.92 6.38
CA ASN A 11 11.24 3.94 6.98
C ASN A 11 10.69 5.36 6.81
N SER A 12 9.95 5.62 5.72
CA SER A 12 9.30 6.90 5.50
C SER A 12 8.12 7.10 6.44
N ILE A 13 7.29 6.07 6.61
CA ILE A 13 6.14 6.09 7.53
C ILE A 13 6.59 6.14 9.00
N MET A 14 7.70 5.50 9.35
CA MET A 14 8.27 5.56 10.71
C MET A 14 8.85 6.95 11.07
N LYS A 15 9.14 7.80 10.08
CA LYS A 15 9.50 9.20 10.32
C LYS A 15 8.28 10.11 10.50
N CYS A 16 7.09 9.65 10.10
CA CYS A 16 5.84 10.37 10.30
C CYS A 16 5.33 10.25 11.75
N ASP A 17 4.44 11.17 12.12
CA ASP A 17 3.78 11.19 13.43
C ASP A 17 2.99 9.90 13.67
N ILE A 18 2.96 9.41 14.92
CA ILE A 18 2.35 8.13 15.28
C ILE A 18 0.85 8.08 14.96
N ASP A 19 0.17 9.23 15.02
CA ASP A 19 -1.27 9.33 14.77
C ASP A 19 -1.61 9.05 13.30
N ILE A 20 -0.78 9.51 12.36
CA ILE A 20 -1.02 9.35 10.91
C ILE A 20 -0.49 8.03 10.35
N ARG A 21 0.31 7.26 11.11
CA ARG A 21 0.87 5.98 10.60
C ARG A 21 -0.23 4.99 10.24
N LYS A 22 -1.28 4.94 11.06
CA LYS A 22 -2.45 4.10 10.79
C LYS A 22 -3.10 4.52 9.47
N ASP A 23 -3.33 5.79 9.26
CA ASP A 23 -3.97 6.25 8.02
C ASP A 23 -3.07 6.03 6.79
N LEU A 24 -1.75 6.20 6.94
CA LEU A 24 -0.79 5.95 5.86
C LEU A 24 -0.72 4.49 5.44
N TYR A 25 -0.71 3.56 6.40
CA TYR A 25 -0.73 2.12 6.08
C TYR A 25 -2.07 1.67 5.47
N GLY A 26 -3.17 2.39 5.75
CA GLY A 26 -4.52 2.08 5.25
C GLY A 26 -4.86 2.69 3.90
N ASN A 27 -4.07 3.66 3.44
CA ASN A 27 -4.30 4.42 2.21
C ASN A 27 -3.18 4.20 1.18
N VAL A 28 -2.75 2.95 1.00
CA VAL A 28 -1.70 2.60 0.05
C VAL A 28 -2.32 2.23 -1.30
N VAL A 29 -1.93 2.97 -2.34
CA VAL A 29 -2.39 2.73 -3.73
C VAL A 29 -1.23 2.23 -4.57
N LEU A 30 -1.40 1.06 -5.18
CA LEU A 30 -0.42 0.50 -6.09
C LEU A 30 -0.69 1.02 -7.51
N SER A 31 0.24 1.82 -8.03
CA SER A 31 0.19 2.33 -9.40
C SER A 31 1.50 2.07 -10.14
N GLY A 32 1.42 1.88 -11.46
CA GLY A 32 2.58 1.66 -12.34
C GLY A 32 2.50 0.39 -13.20
N GLY A 33 3.55 0.10 -13.96
CA GLY A 33 3.65 -1.13 -14.77
C GLY A 33 4.08 -2.35 -13.96
N SER A 34 4.99 -2.15 -12.99
CA SER A 34 5.48 -3.22 -12.11
C SER A 34 4.44 -3.72 -11.11
N THR A 35 3.34 -2.99 -10.92
CA THR A 35 2.20 -3.43 -10.10
C THR A 35 1.26 -4.34 -10.86
N MET A 36 1.45 -4.54 -12.18
CA MET A 36 0.67 -5.49 -13.00
C MET A 36 1.28 -6.89 -13.00
N PHE A 37 2.38 -7.12 -12.28
CA PHE A 37 2.92 -8.47 -12.14
C PHE A 37 1.99 -9.31 -11.26
N PRO A 38 1.60 -10.52 -11.69
CA PRO A 38 0.70 -11.36 -10.93
C PRO A 38 1.28 -11.67 -9.55
N GLY A 39 0.46 -11.50 -8.50
CA GLY A 39 0.87 -11.75 -7.11
C GLY A 39 1.75 -10.68 -6.47
N ILE A 40 2.04 -9.56 -7.15
CA ILE A 40 2.73 -8.42 -6.52
C ILE A 40 1.88 -7.81 -5.41
N SER A 41 0.56 -7.84 -5.62
CA SER A 41 -0.42 -7.48 -4.62
C SER A 41 -0.16 -8.34 -3.37
N ASP A 42 -0.42 -9.65 -3.43
CA ASP A 42 -0.29 -10.54 -2.27
C ASP A 42 1.08 -10.44 -1.56
N ARG A 43 2.15 -10.29 -2.34
CA ARG A 43 3.50 -10.05 -1.82
C ARG A 43 3.58 -8.76 -1.01
N MET A 44 3.05 -7.65 -1.52
CA MET A 44 3.07 -6.36 -0.84
C MET A 44 2.32 -6.42 0.49
N SER A 45 1.12 -7.00 0.51
CA SER A 45 0.34 -7.16 1.74
C SER A 45 1.03 -8.04 2.77
N LYS A 46 1.65 -9.14 2.33
CA LYS A 46 2.42 -10.03 3.22
C LYS A 46 3.60 -9.31 3.87
N GLU A 47 4.35 -8.53 3.10
CA GLU A 47 5.54 -7.83 3.61
C GLU A 47 5.15 -6.65 4.52
N ILE A 48 4.09 -5.91 4.19
CA ILE A 48 3.55 -4.86 5.08
C ILE A 48 3.05 -5.47 6.39
N THR A 49 2.30 -6.57 6.33
CA THR A 49 1.79 -7.27 7.52
C THR A 49 2.91 -7.86 8.38
N ALA A 50 4.06 -8.20 7.78
CA ALA A 50 5.23 -8.65 8.51
C ALA A 50 5.94 -7.51 9.27
N LEU A 51 5.86 -6.28 8.76
CA LEU A 51 6.54 -5.10 9.32
C LEU A 51 5.63 -4.25 10.22
N ALA A 52 4.32 -4.25 10.00
CA ALA A 52 3.33 -3.47 10.72
C ALA A 52 2.22 -4.37 11.30
N PRO A 53 1.67 -4.05 12.49
CA PRO A 53 0.65 -4.87 13.13
C PRO A 53 -0.63 -5.02 12.28
N SER A 54 -1.18 -6.22 12.31
CA SER A 54 -2.02 -6.92 11.34
C SER A 54 -3.47 -6.43 11.14
N SER A 55 -3.81 -5.18 11.45
CA SER A 55 -5.21 -4.72 11.38
C SER A 55 -5.58 -3.90 10.15
N MET A 56 -4.73 -3.84 9.12
CA MET A 56 -4.89 -2.87 8.04
C MET A 56 -4.98 -3.56 6.68
N LYS A 57 -6.22 -3.86 6.28
CA LYS A 57 -6.56 -4.54 5.04
C LYS A 57 -7.39 -3.61 4.17
N MET A 58 -6.80 -2.54 3.64
CA MET A 58 -7.39 -1.74 2.56
C MET A 58 -6.26 -1.17 1.71
N TRP A 59 -6.24 -1.56 0.45
CA TRP A 59 -5.21 -1.24 -0.53
C TRP A 59 -5.88 -1.45 -1.87
N ILE A 60 -5.81 -0.43 -2.72
CA ILE A 60 -6.43 -0.46 -4.05
C ILE A 60 -5.38 -1.06 -4.96
N SER A 61 -5.65 -2.27 -5.46
CA SER A 61 -4.81 -2.85 -6.49
C SER A 61 -4.99 -2.06 -7.80
N LYS A 62 -3.98 -2.12 -8.68
CA LYS A 62 -4.12 -1.47 -9.98
C LYS A 62 -5.27 -2.07 -10.78
N GLU A 63 -5.53 -3.37 -10.62
CA GLU A 63 -6.67 -4.03 -11.26
C GLU A 63 -7.99 -3.43 -10.77
N GLU A 64 -8.15 -3.22 -9.45
CA GLU A 64 -9.35 -2.56 -8.90
C GLU A 64 -9.48 -1.11 -9.38
N TYR A 65 -8.36 -0.39 -9.54
CA TYR A 65 -8.36 0.97 -10.11
C TYR A 65 -8.69 0.99 -11.60
N ASP A 66 -8.20 0.03 -12.39
CA ASP A 66 -8.47 -0.06 -13.82
C ASP A 66 -9.94 -0.50 -14.08
N GLU A 67 -10.53 -1.33 -13.21
CA GLU A 67 -11.94 -1.75 -13.30
C GLU A 67 -12.93 -0.67 -12.79
N SER A 68 -12.64 -0.04 -11.66
CA SER A 68 -13.54 0.93 -11.01
C SER A 68 -13.25 2.39 -11.37
N GLY A 69 -12.14 2.65 -12.07
CA GLY A 69 -11.68 3.99 -12.45
C GLY A 69 -11.30 4.87 -11.26
N LEU A 70 -11.12 6.17 -11.53
CA LEU A 70 -10.80 7.20 -10.52
C LEU A 70 -11.76 7.25 -9.32
N GLY A 71 -13.00 6.75 -9.48
CA GLY A 71 -14.02 6.73 -8.44
C GLY A 71 -13.64 5.89 -7.21
N ILE A 72 -12.78 4.87 -7.37
CA ILE A 72 -12.38 4.01 -6.26
C ILE A 72 -11.48 4.73 -5.24
N ILE A 73 -10.68 5.69 -5.69
CA ILE A 73 -9.84 6.51 -4.79
C ILE A 73 -10.75 7.36 -3.90
N HIS A 74 -11.79 7.96 -4.48
CA HIS A 74 -12.71 8.82 -3.75
C HIS A 74 -13.62 8.02 -2.77
N MET A 75 -13.81 6.72 -3.00
CA MET A 75 -14.64 5.85 -2.15
C MET A 75 -13.86 5.14 -1.04
N LYS A 76 -12.55 4.92 -1.22
CA LYS A 76 -11.72 4.17 -0.27
C LYS A 76 -10.68 5.02 0.48
N CYS A 77 -10.28 6.19 -0.04
CA CYS A 77 -9.29 7.06 0.60
C CYS A 77 -9.89 8.27 1.34
N PHE A 78 -11.21 8.48 1.29
CA PHE A 78 -11.94 9.53 1.99
C PHE A 78 -13.04 8.96 2.87
#